data_AF-A0A517Z5I0-F1
#
_entry.id   AF-A0A517Z5I0-F1
#
_cell.length_a   1.000
_cell.length_b   1.000
_cell.length_c   1.000
_cell.angle_alpha   90.00
_cell.angle_beta   90.00
_cell.angle_gamma   90.00
#
_symmetry.space_group_name_H-M   'P 1'
#
loop_
_entity.id
_entity.type
_entity.pdbx_description
1 polymer ?
#
loop_
_entity_poly.entity_id
_entity_poly.type
_entity_poly.pdbx_seq_one_letter_code
_entity_poly.pdbx_strand_id
1 'polypeptide(L)'
;MTDVPAEVPETCIDATARFPAGSKRGSISCLPMTDLTTAIGHAPMKNLPLLMCLLLVSMNVASATDDPPADLQSFFQPPPEYAGDFGDFLSPLKFYDGREVTSAEQWPARRREIRQRWDAIIGEWPPLIETPNVEHVATTKRGEITQHQLRLGVALEGETVEGFLLVPPGEGPFPAVLVVYYDAQTGVGLGTPLRDFAWQLAQRGFVTLSIGKPFTGVDLENPKAVPHRSKPYYGPTGRPVALQPLSALGYLAANCQQYLANRNDVDGERIGIVGHSFGGKWAMFASCLHDGFACAVWSDGGIVFDERDRRKENPGGSVNYQDRWYLGYVLGEPAADEARFRSMGLITEPSQRTGSYKVLMENDHDLVELHALMAPRPFLVSGGTADMPERWMALNHAIAVNRLLGYENRVAMTNRDTHGPNEQSNGQIYRFFEWWLKERQ
;
A
#
# COMPACT_ATOMS: atom_id res chain seq x y z
N MET A 1 36.43 27.83 -1.76
CA MET A 1 36.34 29.15 -1.09
C MET A 1 35.34 29.98 -1.86
N THR A 2 34.14 30.14 -1.29
CA THR A 2 33.31 31.35 -1.27
C THR A 2 31.94 30.94 -0.73
N ASP A 3 31.81 31.10 0.59
CA ASP A 3 30.58 31.12 1.37
C ASP A 3 29.67 32.30 0.98
N VAL A 4 28.35 32.09 1.04
CA VAL A 4 27.29 33.09 1.35
C VAL A 4 26.07 32.28 1.89
N PRO A 5 25.23 32.76 2.83
CA PRO A 5 25.27 32.33 4.23
C PRO A 5 23.91 31.83 4.76
N ALA A 6 23.92 31.40 6.02
CA ALA A 6 22.73 31.15 6.84
C ALA A 6 22.10 32.47 7.33
N GLU A 7 20.77 32.54 7.34
CA GLU A 7 20.00 33.52 8.11
C GLU A 7 18.99 32.82 9.03
N VAL A 8 18.90 33.36 10.25
CA VAL A 8 18.06 32.95 11.38
C VAL A 8 16.94 34.03 11.56
N PRO A 9 16.02 33.93 12.56
CA PRO A 9 14.58 34.00 12.33
C PRO A 9 13.94 35.33 12.74
N GLU A 10 12.76 35.64 12.22
CA GLU A 10 11.94 36.76 12.73
C GLU A 10 10.65 36.31 13.43
N THR A 11 10.35 37.11 14.45
CA THR A 11 9.41 36.95 15.55
C THR A 11 8.05 37.59 15.28
N CYS A 12 7.04 37.09 16.02
CA CYS A 12 5.86 37.79 16.54
C CYS A 12 4.94 38.55 15.57
N ILE A 13 3.72 38.02 15.37
CA ILE A 13 2.52 38.85 15.28
C ILE A 13 1.46 38.28 16.23
N ASP A 14 1.04 39.16 17.13
CA ASP A 14 -0.05 39.05 18.08
C ASP A 14 -1.39 39.24 17.36
N ALA A 15 -2.39 38.41 17.67
CA ALA A 15 -3.78 38.65 17.27
C ALA A 15 -4.74 37.89 18.20
N THR A 16 -5.04 38.52 19.32
CA THR A 16 -6.24 38.27 20.12
C THR A 16 -7.51 38.58 19.31
N ALA A 17 -8.43 37.61 19.18
CA ALA A 17 -9.85 37.90 18.93
C ALA A 17 -10.74 36.81 19.53
N ARG A 18 -11.49 37.20 20.56
CA ARG A 18 -12.57 36.42 21.19
C ARG A 18 -13.82 36.50 20.32
N PHE A 19 -14.54 35.38 20.15
CA PHE A 19 -15.97 35.39 19.87
C PHE A 19 -16.71 34.37 20.75
N PRO A 20 -17.94 34.70 21.24
CA PRO A 20 -18.60 33.97 22.30
C PRO A 20 -19.51 32.84 21.81
N ALA A 21 -19.74 31.91 22.74
CA ALA A 21 -20.60 30.74 22.65
C ALA A 21 -22.09 31.07 22.48
N GLY A 22 -22.79 30.18 21.77
CA GLY A 22 -24.25 30.16 21.73
C GLY A 22 -24.79 28.91 21.04
N SER A 23 -25.03 27.82 21.79
CA SER A 23 -25.86 26.70 21.33
C SER A 23 -26.99 26.44 22.33
N LYS A 24 -28.22 26.76 21.93
CA LYS A 24 -29.44 26.36 22.63
C LYS A 24 -29.81 24.93 22.26
N ARG A 25 -30.06 24.12 23.29
CA ARG A 25 -30.63 22.78 23.23
C ARG A 25 -32.06 22.84 22.67
N GLY A 26 -32.36 21.99 21.69
CA GLY A 26 -33.71 21.64 21.25
C GLY A 26 -33.95 20.16 21.54
N SER A 27 -34.96 19.90 22.36
CA SER A 27 -35.42 18.60 22.85
C SER A 27 -36.00 17.71 21.75
N ILE A 28 -35.59 16.44 21.73
CA ILE A 28 -36.24 15.36 20.98
C ILE A 28 -37.28 14.71 21.92
N SER A 29 -38.54 14.72 21.51
CA SER A 29 -39.64 14.04 22.18
C SER A 29 -39.69 12.56 21.76
N CYS A 30 -39.64 11.68 22.75
CA CYS A 30 -39.99 10.26 22.63
C CYS A 30 -41.52 10.08 22.58
N LEU A 31 -42.00 9.19 21.71
CA LEU A 31 -43.27 8.47 21.85
C LEU A 31 -43.10 7.02 21.35
N PRO A 32 -43.92 6.06 21.82
CA PRO A 32 -43.45 4.73 22.19
C PRO A 32 -43.71 3.63 21.15
N MET A 33 -43.04 2.51 21.41
CA MET A 33 -43.27 1.18 20.83
C MET A 33 -44.74 0.76 20.89
N THR A 34 -45.21 0.13 19.81
CA THR A 34 -46.35 -0.80 19.85
C THR A 34 -45.97 -2.08 19.14
N ASP A 35 -46.18 -3.18 19.88
CA ASP A 35 -46.04 -4.57 19.46
C ASP A 35 -46.97 -4.90 18.29
N LEU A 36 -46.46 -5.70 17.35
CA LEU A 36 -47.25 -6.42 16.36
C LEU A 36 -46.72 -7.85 16.25
N THR A 37 -47.16 -8.68 17.19
CA THR A 37 -47.16 -10.14 17.05
C THR A 37 -48.42 -10.57 16.31
N THR A 38 -48.34 -11.13 15.10
CA THR A 38 -49.38 -12.04 14.61
C THR A 38 -48.83 -13.06 13.60
N ALA A 39 -48.81 -14.31 14.08
CA ALA A 39 -49.03 -15.59 13.40
C ALA A 39 -48.76 -15.75 11.89
N ILE A 40 -47.81 -16.63 11.58
CA ILE A 40 -47.80 -17.41 10.33
C ILE A 40 -47.71 -18.90 10.69
N GLY A 41 -48.79 -19.63 10.39
CA GLY A 41 -48.89 -21.07 10.57
C GLY A 41 -47.95 -21.82 9.63
N HIS A 42 -47.24 -22.81 10.18
CA HIS A 42 -46.40 -23.73 9.43
C HIS A 42 -47.17 -25.01 9.10
N ALA A 43 -47.31 -25.30 7.81
CA ALA A 43 -47.70 -26.61 7.29
C ALA A 43 -46.51 -27.57 7.28
N PRO A 44 -46.70 -28.90 7.44
CA PRO A 44 -45.59 -29.86 7.51
C PRO A 44 -45.10 -30.24 6.10
N MET A 45 -43.81 -30.01 5.84
CA MET A 45 -43.13 -30.50 4.64
C MET A 45 -42.84 -32.00 4.73
N LYS A 46 -43.15 -32.71 3.65
CA LYS A 46 -42.93 -34.14 3.45
C LYS A 46 -41.48 -34.40 3.04
N ASN A 47 -40.95 -35.50 3.56
CA ASN A 47 -39.64 -36.09 3.29
C ASN A 47 -39.35 -36.26 1.80
N LEU A 48 -38.19 -35.77 1.35
CA LEU A 48 -37.58 -36.10 0.06
C LEU A 48 -36.13 -36.59 0.34
N PRO A 49 -35.68 -37.74 -0.20
CA PRO A 49 -34.37 -38.28 0.13
C PRO A 49 -33.27 -37.53 -0.62
N LEU A 50 -32.26 -37.10 0.13
CA LEU A 50 -31.04 -36.45 -0.36
C LEU A 50 -30.17 -37.48 -1.10
N LEU A 51 -30.16 -37.43 -2.43
CA LEU A 51 -29.22 -38.18 -3.26
C LEU A 51 -27.88 -37.42 -3.26
N MET A 52 -26.94 -37.85 -2.43
CA MET A 52 -25.60 -37.28 -2.31
C MET A 52 -24.70 -37.84 -3.42
N CYS A 53 -24.65 -37.19 -4.58
CA CYS A 53 -23.65 -37.46 -5.61
C CYS A 53 -22.31 -36.80 -5.20
N LEU A 54 -21.39 -37.59 -4.65
CA LEU A 54 -19.97 -37.21 -4.56
C LEU A 54 -19.34 -37.27 -5.96
N LEU A 55 -19.31 -36.13 -6.65
CA LEU A 55 -18.40 -35.91 -7.77
C LEU A 55 -17.05 -35.47 -7.19
N LEU A 56 -16.14 -36.44 -7.02
CA LEU A 56 -14.72 -36.17 -6.88
C LEU A 56 -14.20 -35.64 -8.21
N VAL A 57 -14.28 -34.33 -8.42
CA VAL A 57 -13.48 -33.65 -9.45
C VAL A 57 -12.07 -33.57 -8.90
N SER A 58 -11.25 -34.57 -9.23
CA SER A 58 -9.81 -34.44 -9.16
C SER A 58 -9.39 -33.37 -10.17
N MET A 59 -9.28 -32.13 -9.71
CA MET A 59 -8.62 -31.07 -10.44
C MET A 59 -7.15 -31.46 -10.57
N ASN A 60 -6.78 -32.05 -11.70
CA ASN A 60 -5.42 -31.97 -12.18
C ASN A 60 -5.12 -30.50 -12.44
N VAL A 61 -4.53 -29.82 -11.45
CA VAL A 61 -3.88 -28.54 -11.68
C VAL A 61 -2.67 -28.84 -12.55
N ALA A 62 -2.87 -28.80 -13.86
CA ALA A 62 -1.77 -28.66 -14.78
C ALA A 62 -1.10 -27.33 -14.44
N SER A 63 0.08 -27.39 -13.85
CA SER A 63 0.98 -26.24 -13.73
C SER A 63 1.25 -25.76 -15.16
N ALA A 64 0.58 -24.68 -15.56
CA ALA A 64 1.17 -23.79 -16.55
C ALA A 64 2.54 -23.40 -15.97
N THR A 65 3.61 -23.64 -16.74
CA THR A 65 4.96 -23.26 -16.31
C THR A 65 4.99 -21.74 -16.21
N ASP A 66 4.98 -21.24 -14.98
CA ASP A 66 5.03 -19.83 -14.59
C ASP A 66 6.44 -19.23 -14.76
N ASP A 67 7.16 -19.70 -15.77
CA ASP A 67 8.55 -19.33 -15.96
C ASP A 67 8.63 -17.90 -16.50
N PRO A 68 9.43 -17.03 -15.88
CA PRO A 68 9.66 -15.71 -16.40
C PRO A 68 10.32 -15.77 -17.78
N PRO A 69 9.93 -14.85 -18.69
CA PRO A 69 10.69 -14.55 -19.90
C PRO A 69 12.17 -14.34 -19.61
N ALA A 70 13.03 -14.65 -20.57
CA ALA A 70 14.49 -14.66 -20.38
C ALA A 70 15.06 -13.35 -19.82
N ASP A 71 14.45 -12.21 -20.18
CA ASP A 71 14.82 -10.87 -19.72
C ASP A 71 14.42 -10.58 -18.26
N LEU A 72 13.53 -11.38 -17.68
CA LEU A 72 13.06 -11.27 -16.29
C LEU A 72 13.61 -12.37 -15.37
N GLN A 73 14.14 -13.47 -15.91
CA GLN A 73 14.57 -14.65 -15.14
C GLN A 73 15.51 -14.30 -13.98
N SER A 74 16.49 -13.44 -14.23
CA SER A 74 17.47 -13.07 -13.21
C SER A 74 16.87 -12.27 -12.05
N PHE A 75 15.66 -11.71 -12.19
CA PHE A 75 15.05 -10.92 -11.11
C PHE A 75 14.54 -11.82 -10.00
N PHE A 76 14.23 -13.09 -10.30
CA PHE A 76 13.66 -14.06 -9.36
C PHE A 76 14.70 -14.96 -8.68
N GLN A 77 15.99 -14.71 -8.95
CA GLN A 77 17.09 -15.50 -8.43
C GLN A 77 17.88 -14.67 -7.42
N PRO A 78 17.95 -15.09 -6.14
CA PRO A 78 18.87 -14.46 -5.21
C PRO A 78 20.31 -14.65 -5.71
N PRO A 79 21.20 -13.66 -5.53
CA PRO A 79 22.63 -13.84 -5.70
C PRO A 79 23.12 -15.05 -4.87
N PRO A 80 24.10 -15.82 -5.35
CA PRO A 80 24.55 -17.05 -4.67
C PRO A 80 24.92 -16.86 -3.20
N GLU A 81 25.46 -15.70 -2.83
CA GLU A 81 25.85 -15.37 -1.46
C GLU A 81 24.65 -15.21 -0.50
N TYR A 82 23.46 -14.92 -1.01
CA TYR A 82 22.23 -14.81 -0.22
C TYR A 82 21.28 -15.99 -0.43
N ALA A 83 21.59 -16.94 -1.31
CA ALA A 83 20.69 -18.03 -1.64
C ALA A 83 20.49 -18.97 -0.43
N GLY A 84 19.25 -19.03 0.10
CA GLY A 84 18.93 -19.85 1.27
C GLY A 84 19.43 -19.28 2.61
N ASP A 85 20.00 -18.07 2.61
CA ASP A 85 20.30 -17.33 3.83
C ASP A 85 19.04 -16.59 4.28
N PHE A 86 18.59 -16.82 5.50
CA PHE A 86 17.36 -16.22 6.05
C PHE A 86 17.65 -15.04 6.98
N GLY A 87 18.92 -14.70 7.21
CA GLY A 87 19.34 -13.73 8.21
C GLY A 87 18.80 -14.05 9.60
N ASP A 88 18.67 -13.02 10.43
CA ASP A 88 18.14 -13.13 11.81
C ASP A 88 16.61 -12.94 11.88
N PHE A 89 15.90 -13.00 10.75
CA PHE A 89 14.46 -12.77 10.70
C PHE A 89 13.66 -13.99 11.19
N LEU A 90 12.59 -13.75 11.94
CA LEU A 90 11.64 -14.80 12.31
C LEU A 90 10.91 -15.34 11.08
N SER A 91 10.81 -16.67 10.99
CA SER A 91 10.16 -17.31 9.85
C SER A 91 8.63 -17.09 9.87
N PRO A 92 8.01 -16.67 8.75
CA PRO A 92 6.55 -16.60 8.65
C PRO A 92 5.90 -17.99 8.62
N LEU A 93 6.67 -19.06 8.42
CA LEU A 93 6.24 -20.46 8.48
C LEU A 93 6.20 -21.03 9.90
N LYS A 94 6.06 -20.18 10.91
CA LYS A 94 5.84 -20.56 12.30
C LYS A 94 4.72 -19.71 12.88
N PHE A 95 3.72 -20.35 13.48
CA PHE A 95 2.68 -19.68 14.26
C PHE A 95 3.30 -18.98 15.47
N TYR A 96 2.63 -17.98 16.03
CA TYR A 96 3.14 -17.26 17.20
C TYR A 96 3.21 -18.11 18.47
N ASP A 97 2.43 -19.19 18.54
CA ASP A 97 2.50 -20.20 19.61
C ASP A 97 3.66 -21.21 19.43
N GLY A 98 4.42 -21.08 18.35
CA GLY A 98 5.59 -21.88 18.05
C GLY A 98 5.33 -23.11 17.17
N ARG A 99 4.08 -23.42 16.81
CA ARG A 99 3.78 -24.51 15.85
C ARG A 99 4.34 -24.17 14.46
N GLU A 100 4.89 -25.16 13.76
CA GLU A 100 5.40 -24.98 12.40
C GLU A 100 4.27 -25.08 11.35
N VAL A 101 4.43 -24.34 10.26
CA VAL A 101 3.59 -24.41 9.06
C VAL A 101 4.30 -25.32 8.06
N THR A 102 3.84 -26.56 7.96
CA THR A 102 4.52 -27.64 7.21
C THR A 102 3.76 -28.05 5.95
N SER A 103 2.57 -27.49 5.71
CA SER A 103 1.79 -27.77 4.50
C SER A 103 1.00 -26.56 4.01
N ALA A 104 0.62 -26.57 2.74
CA ALA A 104 -0.16 -25.49 2.11
C ALA A 104 -1.53 -25.29 2.78
N GLU A 105 -2.15 -26.35 3.31
CA GLU A 105 -3.46 -26.28 3.98
C GLU A 105 -3.42 -25.47 5.29
N GLN A 106 -2.24 -25.37 5.92
CA GLN A 106 -2.05 -24.61 7.17
C GLN A 106 -1.86 -23.11 6.90
N TRP A 107 -1.43 -22.75 5.68
CA TRP A 107 -1.10 -21.37 5.33
C TRP A 107 -2.27 -20.39 5.51
N PRO A 108 -3.51 -20.67 5.09
CA PRO A 108 -4.63 -19.74 5.31
C PRO A 108 -4.84 -19.39 6.78
N ALA A 109 -4.61 -20.33 7.71
CA ALA A 109 -4.70 -20.08 9.15
C ALA A 109 -3.54 -19.19 9.63
N ARG A 110 -2.30 -19.48 9.21
CA ARG A 110 -1.13 -18.66 9.57
C ARG A 110 -1.24 -17.25 9.01
N ARG A 111 -1.66 -17.11 7.74
CA ARG A 111 -1.87 -15.83 7.07
C ARG A 111 -2.86 -14.95 7.83
N ARG A 112 -3.98 -15.54 8.31
CA ARG A 112 -4.94 -14.83 9.17
C ARG A 112 -4.35 -14.42 10.51
N GLU A 113 -3.54 -15.27 11.14
CA GLU A 113 -2.88 -14.96 12.41
C GLU A 113 -1.92 -13.76 12.27
N ILE A 114 -1.08 -13.74 11.22
CA ILE A 114 -0.22 -12.60 10.90
C ILE A 114 -1.07 -11.35 10.71
N ARG A 115 -2.11 -11.45 9.87
CA ARG A 115 -2.98 -10.31 9.56
C ARG A 115 -3.64 -9.73 10.81
N GLN A 116 -4.24 -10.56 11.64
CA GLN A 116 -4.89 -10.15 12.89
C GLN A 116 -3.91 -9.52 13.88
N ARG A 117 -2.68 -10.05 13.98
CA ARG A 117 -1.64 -9.46 14.82
C ARG A 117 -1.27 -8.06 14.33
N TRP A 118 -1.07 -7.91 13.03
CA TRP A 118 -0.75 -6.61 12.43
C TRP A 118 -1.91 -5.63 12.62
N ASP A 119 -3.15 -5.99 12.30
CA ASP A 119 -4.33 -5.13 12.51
C ASP A 119 -4.46 -4.67 13.97
N ALA A 120 -4.23 -5.57 14.94
CA ALA A 120 -4.24 -5.21 16.36
C ALA A 120 -3.16 -4.18 16.75
N ILE A 121 -2.01 -4.19 16.05
CA ILE A 121 -0.88 -3.30 16.31
C ILE A 121 -1.01 -1.98 15.55
N ILE A 122 -1.37 -2.01 14.26
CA ILE A 122 -1.40 -0.82 13.38
C ILE A 122 -2.79 -0.21 13.20
N GLY A 123 -3.80 -0.79 13.85
CA GLY A 123 -5.20 -0.40 13.78
C GLY A 123 -5.98 -1.22 12.74
N GLU A 124 -7.22 -1.57 13.10
CA GLU A 124 -8.15 -2.33 12.26
C GLU A 124 -8.85 -1.40 11.26
N TRP A 125 -8.85 -1.79 9.98
CA TRP A 125 -9.51 -1.02 8.94
C TRP A 125 -11.02 -0.99 9.13
N PRO A 126 -11.69 0.14 8.87
CA PRO A 126 -13.14 0.10 8.64
C PRO A 126 -13.46 -0.73 7.38
N PRO A 127 -14.72 -1.12 7.17
CA PRO A 127 -15.14 -1.77 5.94
C PRO A 127 -14.74 -0.95 4.71
N LEU A 128 -14.32 -1.64 3.64
CA LEU A 128 -14.03 -0.99 2.36
C LEU A 128 -15.27 -0.30 1.79
N ILE A 129 -15.03 0.74 0.99
CA ILE A 129 -16.07 1.56 0.40
C ILE A 129 -16.54 0.90 -0.89
N GLU A 130 -17.65 0.16 -0.83
CA GLU A 130 -18.18 -0.62 -1.97
C GLU A 130 -18.41 0.24 -3.23
N THR A 131 -18.93 1.45 -3.06
CA THR A 131 -19.20 2.41 -4.14
C THR A 131 -18.64 3.79 -3.77
N PRO A 132 -17.36 4.06 -4.03
CA PRO A 132 -16.77 5.37 -3.73
C PRO A 132 -17.45 6.48 -4.53
N ASN A 133 -17.73 7.62 -3.89
CA ASN A 133 -18.18 8.80 -4.62
C ASN A 133 -17.03 9.34 -5.48
N VAL A 134 -17.27 9.54 -6.78
CA VAL A 134 -16.25 10.03 -7.72
C VAL A 134 -16.81 11.22 -8.49
N GLU A 135 -16.19 12.38 -8.27
CA GLU A 135 -16.45 13.60 -9.01
C GLU A 135 -15.44 13.74 -10.15
N HIS A 136 -15.95 13.94 -11.38
CA HIS A 136 -15.12 14.24 -12.54
C HIS A 136 -14.89 15.75 -12.62
N VAL A 137 -13.65 16.18 -12.40
CA VAL A 137 -13.27 17.60 -12.38
C VAL A 137 -12.98 18.09 -13.80
N ALA A 138 -12.14 17.37 -14.54
CA ALA A 138 -11.73 17.74 -15.88
C ALA A 138 -11.39 16.51 -16.71
N THR A 139 -11.49 16.64 -18.04
CA THR A 139 -11.01 15.63 -19.00
C THR A 139 -10.21 16.32 -20.08
N THR A 140 -9.01 15.81 -20.34
CA THR A 140 -8.11 16.29 -21.40
C THR A 140 -7.59 15.12 -22.22
N LYS A 141 -7.10 15.40 -23.43
CA LYS A 141 -6.33 14.43 -24.23
C LYS A 141 -4.86 14.83 -24.22
N ARG A 142 -3.98 13.85 -23.97
CA ARG A 142 -2.52 14.02 -24.09
C ARG A 142 -1.99 12.97 -25.07
N GLY A 143 -1.92 13.35 -26.34
CA GLY A 143 -1.83 12.38 -27.44
C GLY A 143 -3.11 11.55 -27.53
N GLU A 144 -2.97 10.24 -27.65
CA GLU A 144 -4.10 9.29 -27.71
C GLU A 144 -4.63 8.87 -26.33
N ILE A 145 -3.95 9.26 -25.24
CA ILE A 145 -4.37 8.96 -23.88
C ILE A 145 -5.39 9.99 -23.41
N THR A 146 -6.51 9.50 -22.88
CA THR A 146 -7.50 10.34 -22.20
C THR A 146 -7.11 10.46 -20.73
N GLN A 147 -6.99 11.70 -20.24
CA GLN A 147 -6.65 11.99 -18.85
C GLN A 147 -7.88 12.61 -18.17
N HIS A 148 -8.35 11.98 -17.10
CA HIS A 148 -9.38 12.52 -16.22
C HIS A 148 -8.76 13.00 -14.90
N GLN A 149 -9.07 14.22 -14.49
CA GLN A 149 -8.87 14.65 -13.11
C GLN A 149 -10.12 14.28 -12.32
N LEU A 150 -9.92 13.55 -11.22
CA LEU A 150 -10.97 13.01 -10.37
C LEU A 150 -10.80 13.50 -8.93
N ARG A 151 -11.91 13.65 -8.22
CA ARG A 151 -11.94 13.72 -6.76
C ARG A 151 -12.69 12.49 -6.24
N LEU A 152 -12.01 11.64 -5.47
CA LEU A 152 -12.50 10.34 -5.03
C LEU A 152 -12.70 10.32 -3.51
N GLY A 153 -13.88 9.92 -3.05
CA GLY A 153 -14.20 9.66 -1.64
C GLY A 153 -13.73 8.28 -1.20
N VAL A 154 -12.41 8.08 -1.14
CA VAL A 154 -11.73 6.79 -0.90
C VAL A 154 -10.96 6.75 0.43
N ALA A 155 -10.88 7.86 1.14
CA ALA A 155 -10.10 7.99 2.37
C ALA A 155 -10.99 7.82 3.62
N LEU A 156 -10.40 7.92 4.82
CA LEU A 156 -11.12 7.69 6.08
C LEU A 156 -12.22 8.73 6.30
N GLU A 157 -13.32 8.29 6.91
CA GLU A 157 -14.49 9.13 7.27
C GLU A 157 -15.01 10.00 6.11
N GLY A 158 -14.90 9.52 4.87
CA GLY A 158 -15.42 10.22 3.68
C GLY A 158 -14.54 11.37 3.19
N GLU A 159 -13.32 11.53 3.71
CA GLU A 159 -12.33 12.44 3.11
C GLU A 159 -12.07 12.07 1.64
N THR A 160 -11.77 13.09 0.84
CA THR A 160 -11.54 12.93 -0.59
C THR A 160 -10.08 13.06 -0.96
N VAL A 161 -9.69 12.45 -2.07
CA VAL A 161 -8.37 12.55 -2.68
C VAL A 161 -8.54 13.00 -4.10
N GLU A 162 -7.73 13.97 -4.53
CA GLU A 162 -7.64 14.32 -5.94
C GLU A 162 -6.58 13.49 -6.65
N GLY A 163 -6.91 13.03 -7.85
CA GLY A 163 -6.07 12.11 -8.62
C GLY A 163 -6.26 12.25 -10.13
N PHE A 164 -5.38 11.59 -10.87
CA PHE A 164 -5.49 11.49 -12.33
C PHE A 164 -5.69 10.06 -12.75
N LEU A 165 -6.74 9.81 -13.51
CA LEU A 165 -6.96 8.56 -14.22
C LEU A 165 -6.53 8.73 -15.68
N LEU A 166 -5.58 7.93 -16.13
CA LEU A 166 -5.17 7.87 -17.53
C LEU A 166 -5.75 6.61 -18.18
N VAL A 167 -6.43 6.79 -19.29
CA VAL A 167 -7.06 5.72 -20.06
C VAL A 167 -6.38 5.64 -21.43
N PRO A 168 -5.79 4.48 -21.80
CA PRO A 168 -5.17 4.27 -23.10
C PRO A 168 -6.24 4.19 -24.21
N PRO A 169 -5.85 4.33 -25.50
CA PRO A 169 -6.81 4.17 -26.59
C PRO A 169 -7.33 2.73 -26.68
N GLY A 170 -8.62 2.58 -27.03
CA GLY A 170 -9.32 1.30 -27.16
C GLY A 170 -10.53 1.18 -26.23
N GLU A 171 -11.18 0.01 -26.23
CA GLU A 171 -12.40 -0.23 -25.45
C GLU A 171 -12.16 -1.05 -24.15
N GLY A 172 -10.97 -1.67 -24.00
CA GLY A 172 -10.65 -2.54 -22.87
C GLY A 172 -11.24 -3.95 -22.99
N PRO A 173 -11.37 -4.70 -21.88
CA PRO A 173 -10.91 -4.34 -20.54
C PRO A 173 -9.38 -4.28 -20.50
N PHE A 174 -8.84 -3.24 -19.86
CA PHE A 174 -7.40 -3.03 -19.72
C PHE A 174 -6.92 -3.55 -18.36
N PRO A 175 -5.70 -4.09 -18.26
CA PRO A 175 -5.06 -4.16 -16.95
C PRO A 175 -4.87 -2.75 -16.39
N ALA A 176 -4.81 -2.63 -15.07
CA ALA A 176 -4.64 -1.34 -14.43
C ALA A 176 -3.49 -1.31 -13.42
N VAL A 177 -2.95 -0.12 -13.19
CA VAL A 177 -1.95 0.10 -12.14
C VAL A 177 -2.29 1.35 -11.31
N LEU A 178 -2.42 1.16 -10.01
CA LEU A 178 -2.49 2.25 -9.04
C LEU A 178 -1.07 2.77 -8.76
N VAL A 179 -0.88 4.08 -8.90
CA VAL A 179 0.39 4.76 -8.63
C VAL A 179 0.22 5.67 -7.43
N VAL A 180 0.99 5.39 -6.37
CA VAL A 180 0.90 6.12 -5.11
C VAL A 180 2.19 6.86 -4.80
N TYR A 181 2.07 8.14 -4.44
CA TYR A 181 3.22 8.97 -4.07
C TYR A 181 2.82 10.10 -3.12
N TYR A 182 3.67 11.11 -2.94
CA TYR A 182 3.31 12.29 -2.15
C TYR A 182 2.14 13.07 -2.77
N ASP A 183 2.02 13.05 -4.08
CA ASP A 183 1.07 13.83 -4.88
C ASP A 183 0.66 13.05 -6.14
N ALA A 184 -0.48 13.42 -6.73
CA ALA A 184 -0.98 12.77 -7.95
C ALA A 184 -0.24 13.18 -9.23
N GLN A 185 0.42 14.35 -9.24
CA GLN A 185 0.97 15.00 -10.43
C GLN A 185 2.29 14.36 -10.89
N THR A 186 3.09 13.90 -9.94
CA THR A 186 4.35 13.22 -10.19
C THR A 186 4.15 11.94 -11.02
N GLY A 187 3.16 11.11 -10.67
CA GLY A 187 2.88 9.87 -11.38
C GLY A 187 2.49 10.07 -12.85
N VAL A 188 1.87 11.21 -13.19
CA VAL A 188 1.49 11.56 -14.56
C VAL A 188 2.54 12.41 -15.29
N GLY A 189 3.76 12.53 -14.75
CA GLY A 189 4.89 13.17 -15.41
C GLY A 189 4.97 14.69 -15.29
N LEU A 190 4.23 15.29 -14.35
CA LEU A 190 4.26 16.74 -14.10
C LEU A 190 5.16 17.14 -12.93
N GLY A 191 5.59 16.17 -12.11
CA GLY A 191 6.36 16.39 -10.89
C GLY A 191 7.83 16.03 -11.02
N THR A 192 8.29 15.15 -10.12
CA THR A 192 9.70 14.71 -10.08
C THR A 192 9.99 13.77 -11.25
N PRO A 193 11.07 13.99 -12.05
CA PRO A 193 11.41 13.13 -13.18
C PRO A 193 11.59 11.66 -12.79
N LEU A 194 11.28 10.75 -13.73
CA LEU A 194 11.45 9.30 -13.61
C LEU A 194 10.58 8.64 -12.53
N ARG A 195 9.59 9.37 -12.01
CA ARG A 195 8.51 8.81 -11.15
C ARG A 195 7.16 8.88 -11.85
N ASP A 196 7.18 9.12 -13.15
CA ASP A 196 6.04 9.21 -14.05
C ASP A 196 5.48 7.81 -14.42
N PHE A 197 5.42 6.91 -13.43
CA PHE A 197 5.02 5.52 -13.66
C PHE A 197 3.63 5.41 -14.29
N ALA A 198 2.68 6.25 -13.89
CA ALA A 198 1.31 6.23 -14.43
C ALA A 198 1.33 6.62 -15.91
N TRP A 199 2.07 7.67 -16.26
CA TRP A 199 2.21 8.07 -17.66
C TRP A 199 2.84 6.99 -18.52
N GLN A 200 3.95 6.41 -18.06
CA GLN A 200 4.68 5.39 -18.80
C GLN A 200 3.86 4.10 -18.96
N LEU A 201 3.14 3.67 -17.93
CA LEU A 201 2.27 2.49 -18.02
C LEU A 201 1.04 2.77 -18.88
N ALA A 202 0.46 3.98 -18.83
CA ALA A 202 -0.63 4.34 -19.72
C ALA A 202 -0.21 4.27 -21.20
N GLN A 203 1.00 4.71 -21.53
CA GLN A 203 1.58 4.56 -22.88
C GLN A 203 1.77 3.08 -23.30
N ARG A 204 1.79 2.16 -22.33
CA ARG A 204 1.94 0.71 -22.54
C ARG A 204 0.60 -0.04 -22.51
N GLY A 205 -0.52 0.69 -22.53
CA GLY A 205 -1.86 0.11 -22.62
C GLY A 205 -2.47 -0.29 -21.27
N PHE A 206 -2.03 0.33 -20.17
CA PHE A 206 -2.66 0.19 -18.86
C PHE A 206 -3.60 1.35 -18.58
N VAL A 207 -4.73 1.08 -17.93
CA VAL A 207 -5.41 2.14 -17.18
C VAL A 207 -4.57 2.46 -15.96
N THR A 208 -4.31 3.73 -15.67
CA THR A 208 -3.51 4.09 -14.47
C THR A 208 -4.23 5.13 -13.65
N LEU A 209 -4.28 4.92 -12.33
CA LEU A 209 -4.77 5.91 -11.39
C LEU A 209 -3.59 6.42 -10.56
N SER A 210 -3.26 7.71 -10.67
CA SER A 210 -2.21 8.36 -9.89
C SER A 210 -2.83 9.18 -8.78
N ILE A 211 -2.46 8.91 -7.53
CA ILE A 211 -3.02 9.58 -6.34
C ILE A 211 -1.92 10.05 -5.38
N GLY A 212 -2.23 11.14 -4.68
CA GLY A 212 -1.48 11.64 -3.53
C GLY A 212 -2.23 11.43 -2.22
N LYS A 213 -1.84 12.20 -1.20
CA LYS A 213 -2.55 12.19 0.10
C LYS A 213 -3.80 13.10 0.05
N PRO A 214 -4.82 12.89 0.90
CA PRO A 214 -6.08 13.66 0.87
C PRO A 214 -5.94 15.20 0.88
N PHE A 215 -4.89 15.76 1.48
CA PHE A 215 -4.67 17.22 1.61
C PHE A 215 -3.63 17.80 0.65
N THR A 216 -3.07 17.01 -0.27
CA THR A 216 -2.03 17.52 -1.18
C THR A 216 -2.62 18.17 -2.44
N GLY A 217 -3.88 17.87 -2.76
CA GLY A 217 -4.60 18.47 -3.88
C GLY A 217 -3.91 18.26 -5.24
N VAL A 218 -4.41 19.01 -6.23
CA VAL A 218 -3.85 19.11 -7.59
C VAL A 218 -3.63 20.59 -7.90
N ASP A 219 -2.42 20.95 -8.34
CA ASP A 219 -2.07 22.30 -8.80
C ASP A 219 -1.36 22.21 -10.16
N LEU A 220 -2.13 22.28 -11.24
CA LEU A 220 -1.60 22.19 -12.60
C LEU A 220 -0.82 23.43 -13.05
N GLU A 221 -0.96 24.57 -12.36
CA GLU A 221 -0.20 25.78 -12.66
C GLU A 221 1.23 25.68 -12.09
N ASN A 222 1.36 25.06 -10.91
CA ASN A 222 2.64 24.78 -10.28
C ASN A 222 2.73 23.33 -9.76
N PRO A 223 2.89 22.34 -10.65
CA PRO A 223 2.76 20.92 -10.30
C PRO A 223 3.82 20.39 -9.33
N LYS A 224 4.90 21.15 -9.11
CA LYS A 224 5.96 20.81 -8.15
C LYS A 224 5.73 21.41 -6.77
N ALA A 225 4.86 22.41 -6.65
CA ALA A 225 4.41 22.92 -5.36
C ALA A 225 3.32 21.98 -4.85
N VAL A 226 3.69 21.08 -3.94
CA VAL A 226 2.77 20.12 -3.32
C VAL A 226 2.38 20.65 -1.93
N PRO A 227 1.16 21.19 -1.75
CA PRO A 227 0.66 21.60 -0.45
C PRO A 227 0.81 20.50 0.58
N HIS A 228 1.28 20.86 1.78
CA HIS A 228 1.40 19.93 2.91
C HIS A 228 2.11 18.60 2.57
N ARG A 229 3.05 18.62 1.61
CA ARG A 229 3.82 17.43 1.22
C ARG A 229 4.42 16.70 2.41
N SER A 230 4.82 17.45 3.44
CA SER A 230 5.40 16.91 4.67
C SER A 230 4.43 16.59 5.80
N LYS A 231 3.11 16.72 5.59
CA LYS A 231 2.12 16.33 6.60
C LYS A 231 1.86 14.83 6.50
N PRO A 232 1.89 14.05 7.60
CA PRO A 232 1.39 12.68 7.61
C PRO A 232 -0.12 12.61 7.40
N TYR A 233 -0.62 11.47 6.93
CA TYR A 233 -2.05 11.22 6.88
C TYR A 233 -2.50 10.43 8.12
N TYR A 234 -3.28 11.07 8.99
CA TYR A 234 -3.80 10.47 10.22
C TYR A 234 -5.32 10.23 10.18
N GLY A 235 -5.96 10.48 9.04
CA GLY A 235 -7.41 10.68 8.95
C GLY A 235 -7.82 12.12 9.28
N PRO A 236 -9.12 12.33 9.57
CA PRO A 236 -9.66 13.66 9.82
C PRO A 236 -9.00 14.37 10.99
N THR A 237 -8.74 15.67 10.82
CA THR A 237 -8.07 16.49 11.85
C THR A 237 -8.93 16.61 13.11
N GLY A 238 -8.29 16.53 14.29
CA GLY A 238 -8.97 16.65 15.58
C GLY A 238 -9.66 15.36 16.08
N ARG A 239 -9.58 14.27 15.32
CA ARG A 239 -10.02 12.93 15.76
C ARG A 239 -8.87 12.14 16.39
N PRO A 240 -9.16 11.21 17.33
CA PRO A 240 -8.23 10.17 17.70
C PRO A 240 -7.74 9.40 16.48
N VAL A 241 -6.42 9.18 16.39
CA VAL A 241 -5.85 8.39 15.30
C VAL A 241 -6.12 6.91 15.55
N ALA A 242 -6.96 6.30 14.72
CA ALA A 242 -7.34 4.89 14.84
C ALA A 242 -6.43 3.94 14.05
N LEU A 243 -5.79 4.45 13.00
CA LEU A 243 -4.89 3.71 12.11
C LEU A 243 -3.52 4.37 12.07
N GLN A 244 -2.45 3.59 12.06
CA GLN A 244 -1.14 4.12 11.70
C GLN A 244 -1.18 4.70 10.29
N PRO A 245 -0.44 5.80 10.00
CA PRO A 245 -0.48 6.43 8.67
C PRO A 245 -0.29 5.49 7.48
N LEU A 246 0.65 4.54 7.54
CA LEU A 246 0.81 3.57 6.44
C LEU A 246 -0.39 2.61 6.32
N SER A 247 -1.05 2.28 7.43
CA SER A 247 -2.29 1.49 7.44
C SER A 247 -3.45 2.28 6.82
N ALA A 248 -3.62 3.54 7.21
CA ALA A 248 -4.63 4.44 6.66
C ALA A 248 -4.47 4.68 5.16
N LEU A 249 -3.22 4.82 4.70
CA LEU A 249 -2.89 4.91 3.28
C LEU A 249 -3.13 3.56 2.56
N GLY A 250 -2.81 2.44 3.20
CA GLY A 250 -3.16 1.11 2.70
C GLY A 250 -4.66 0.94 2.45
N TYR A 251 -5.49 1.34 3.41
CA TYR A 251 -6.96 1.37 3.28
C TYR A 251 -7.42 2.24 2.11
N LEU A 252 -6.87 3.45 2.00
CA LEU A 252 -7.16 4.37 0.89
C LEU A 252 -6.84 3.72 -0.46
N ALA A 253 -5.67 3.09 -0.60
CA ALA A 253 -5.28 2.40 -1.82
C ALA A 253 -6.17 1.19 -2.13
N ALA A 254 -6.63 0.44 -1.10
CA ALA A 254 -7.57 -0.65 -1.27
C ALA A 254 -8.92 -0.17 -1.84
N ASN A 255 -9.43 0.98 -1.38
CA ASN A 255 -10.63 1.60 -1.95
C ASN A 255 -10.41 2.08 -3.40
N CYS A 256 -9.22 2.58 -3.72
CA CYS A 256 -8.87 2.89 -5.12
C CYS A 256 -8.81 1.65 -6.01
N GLN A 257 -8.31 0.52 -5.48
CA GLN A 257 -8.34 -0.75 -6.19
C GLN A 257 -9.78 -1.21 -6.44
N GLN A 258 -10.68 -1.08 -5.44
CA GLN A 258 -12.09 -1.41 -5.60
C GLN A 258 -12.79 -0.52 -6.64
N TYR A 259 -12.48 0.78 -6.63
CA TYR A 259 -12.95 1.69 -7.69
C TYR A 259 -12.50 1.22 -9.08
N LEU A 260 -11.22 0.90 -9.25
CA LEU A 260 -10.69 0.42 -10.54
C LEU A 260 -11.33 -0.91 -10.96
N ALA A 261 -11.48 -1.87 -10.04
CA ALA A 261 -12.06 -3.18 -10.31
C ALA A 261 -13.54 -3.11 -10.74
N ASN A 262 -14.26 -2.09 -10.30
CA ASN A 262 -15.66 -1.86 -10.64
C ASN A 262 -15.86 -1.10 -11.96
N ARG A 263 -14.79 -0.72 -12.68
CA ARG A 263 -14.90 -0.05 -13.97
C ARG A 263 -15.06 -1.06 -15.10
N ASN A 264 -15.95 -0.76 -16.05
CA ASN A 264 -16.22 -1.63 -17.20
C ASN A 264 -15.04 -1.71 -18.20
N ASP A 265 -14.15 -0.72 -18.21
CA ASP A 265 -12.97 -0.68 -19.08
C ASP A 265 -11.71 -1.26 -18.43
N VAL A 266 -11.80 -1.82 -17.21
CA VAL A 266 -10.69 -2.42 -16.48
C VAL A 266 -10.96 -3.90 -16.25
N ASP A 267 -9.93 -4.73 -16.43
CA ASP A 267 -9.95 -6.12 -15.94
C ASP A 267 -9.65 -6.09 -14.43
N GLY A 268 -10.69 -6.32 -13.62
CA GLY A 268 -10.62 -6.25 -12.16
C GLY A 268 -9.66 -7.24 -11.52
N GLU A 269 -9.32 -8.33 -12.22
CA GLU A 269 -8.37 -9.34 -11.75
C GLU A 269 -6.92 -8.99 -12.10
N ARG A 270 -6.69 -7.90 -12.86
CA ARG A 270 -5.38 -7.50 -13.38
C ARG A 270 -4.99 -6.09 -12.94
N ILE A 271 -5.07 -5.85 -11.63
CA ILE A 271 -4.75 -4.55 -11.04
C ILE A 271 -3.45 -4.64 -10.22
N GLY A 272 -2.43 -3.90 -10.64
CA GLY A 272 -1.18 -3.74 -9.91
C GLY A 272 -1.10 -2.47 -9.06
N ILE A 273 -0.07 -2.37 -8.23
CA ILE A 273 0.28 -1.13 -7.52
C ILE A 273 1.77 -0.86 -7.53
N VAL A 274 2.16 0.41 -7.69
CA VAL A 274 3.56 0.86 -7.60
C VAL A 274 3.69 2.19 -6.88
N GLY A 275 4.80 2.34 -6.17
CA GLY A 275 5.25 3.62 -5.66
C GLY A 275 6.74 3.61 -5.39
N HIS A 276 7.31 4.81 -5.22
CA HIS A 276 8.74 5.00 -4.96
C HIS A 276 8.99 5.69 -3.61
N SER A 277 10.03 5.28 -2.87
CA SER A 277 10.41 5.84 -1.58
C SER A 277 9.25 5.76 -0.58
N PHE A 278 8.74 6.88 -0.07
CA PHE A 278 7.46 6.95 0.66
C PHE A 278 6.32 6.19 -0.04
N GLY A 279 6.18 6.37 -1.36
CA GLY A 279 5.20 5.64 -2.16
C GLY A 279 5.51 4.14 -2.24
N GLY A 280 6.77 3.72 -2.14
CA GLY A 280 7.15 2.31 -2.10
C GLY A 280 6.67 1.64 -0.82
N LYS A 281 6.80 2.32 0.32
CA LYS A 281 6.23 1.87 1.61
C LYS A 281 4.72 1.76 1.55
N TRP A 282 4.07 2.77 0.97
CA TRP A 282 2.63 2.79 0.78
C TRP A 282 2.19 1.62 -0.12
N ALA A 283 2.83 1.44 -1.28
CA ALA A 283 2.52 0.33 -2.19
C ALA A 283 2.67 -1.04 -1.51
N MET A 284 3.73 -1.23 -0.72
CA MET A 284 3.92 -2.45 0.06
C MET A 284 2.80 -2.67 1.06
N PHE A 285 2.51 -1.71 1.95
CA PHE A 285 1.44 -1.86 2.94
C PHE A 285 0.08 -2.11 2.29
N ALA A 286 -0.25 -1.37 1.23
CA ALA A 286 -1.49 -1.57 0.49
C ALA A 286 -1.59 -2.97 -0.11
N SER A 287 -0.56 -3.42 -0.82
CA SER A 287 -0.56 -4.75 -1.47
C SER A 287 -0.54 -5.90 -0.46
N CYS A 288 0.19 -5.78 0.65
CA CYS A 288 0.24 -6.84 1.67
C CYS A 288 -1.04 -6.92 2.51
N LEU A 289 -1.73 -5.79 2.72
CA LEU A 289 -2.97 -5.71 3.52
C LEU A 289 -4.24 -5.74 2.67
N HIS A 290 -4.15 -5.85 1.35
CA HIS A 290 -5.32 -5.98 0.48
C HIS A 290 -5.06 -6.95 -0.67
N ASP A 291 -5.94 -7.95 -0.78
CA ASP A 291 -5.76 -9.08 -1.70
C ASP A 291 -6.14 -8.75 -3.14
N GLY A 292 -6.89 -7.66 -3.36
CA GLY A 292 -7.36 -7.26 -4.69
C GLY A 292 -6.27 -6.77 -5.63
N PHE A 293 -5.04 -6.55 -5.14
CA PHE A 293 -3.90 -6.27 -6.02
C PHE A 293 -3.29 -7.56 -6.54
N ALA A 294 -3.34 -7.77 -7.85
CA ALA A 294 -2.81 -8.95 -8.52
C ALA A 294 -1.27 -9.05 -8.47
N CYS A 295 -0.57 -7.91 -8.49
CA CYS A 295 0.87 -7.83 -8.26
C CYS A 295 1.28 -6.45 -7.72
N ALA A 296 2.51 -6.33 -7.24
CA ALA A 296 3.02 -5.05 -6.72
C ALA A 296 4.48 -4.80 -7.06
N VAL A 297 4.85 -3.52 -7.12
CA VAL A 297 6.24 -3.07 -7.21
C VAL A 297 6.53 -2.11 -6.07
N TRP A 298 7.56 -2.42 -5.27
CA TRP A 298 8.01 -1.59 -4.15
C TRP A 298 9.35 -0.97 -4.53
N SER A 299 9.35 0.30 -4.93
CA SER A 299 10.58 0.96 -5.39
C SER A 299 11.30 1.69 -4.26
N ASP A 300 12.31 1.02 -3.70
CA ASP A 300 13.26 1.56 -2.72
C ASP A 300 12.62 2.24 -1.51
N GLY A 301 11.69 1.52 -0.87
CA GLY A 301 10.95 1.97 0.31
C GLY A 301 11.61 1.59 1.64
N GLY A 302 12.54 0.63 1.63
CA GLY A 302 13.01 -0.05 2.83
C GLY A 302 12.08 -1.23 3.17
N ILE A 303 12.38 -2.43 2.72
CA ILE A 303 11.49 -3.58 2.87
C ILE A 303 11.65 -4.32 4.21
N VAL A 304 12.51 -3.85 5.11
CA VAL A 304 12.65 -4.38 6.49
C VAL A 304 12.83 -3.23 7.46
N PHE A 305 12.64 -3.47 8.76
CA PHE A 305 13.06 -2.50 9.76
C PHE A 305 14.58 -2.47 9.84
N ASP A 306 15.12 -1.26 9.80
CA ASP A 306 16.56 -1.06 9.71
C ASP A 306 16.93 0.28 10.33
N GLU A 307 17.36 0.20 11.60
CA GLU A 307 17.77 1.37 12.38
C GLU A 307 19.26 1.70 12.20
N ARG A 308 19.98 0.99 11.32
CA ARG A 308 21.37 1.32 11.03
C ARG A 308 21.47 2.69 10.37
N ASP A 309 22.57 3.38 10.62
CA ASP A 309 22.90 4.61 9.90
C ASP A 309 23.40 4.28 8.49
N ARG A 310 22.46 3.90 7.61
CA ARG A 310 22.72 3.54 6.21
C ARG A 310 23.50 4.60 5.46
N ARG A 311 23.35 5.88 5.81
CA ARG A 311 24.06 6.99 5.15
C ARG A 311 25.57 6.89 5.26
N LYS A 312 26.10 6.12 6.22
CA LYS A 312 27.53 5.80 6.33
C LYS A 312 27.98 4.72 5.36
N GLU A 313 27.09 3.80 4.99
CA GLU A 313 27.34 2.70 4.05
C GLU A 313 27.11 3.16 2.61
N ASN A 314 25.98 3.85 2.37
CA ASN A 314 25.57 4.34 1.07
C ASN A 314 24.87 5.72 1.16
N PRO A 315 25.45 6.78 0.57
CA PRO A 315 24.86 8.11 0.59
C PRO A 315 23.42 8.10 0.05
N GLY A 316 22.48 8.62 0.85
CA GLY A 316 21.05 8.63 0.51
C GLY A 316 20.25 7.40 0.97
N GLY A 317 20.90 6.40 1.59
CA GLY A 317 20.20 5.30 2.26
C GLY A 317 19.50 5.78 3.53
N SER A 318 18.22 5.45 3.69
CA SER A 318 17.48 5.72 4.93
C SER A 318 16.24 4.85 4.99
N VAL A 319 16.09 4.13 6.10
CA VAL A 319 14.85 3.45 6.48
C VAL A 319 14.36 4.12 7.76
N ASN A 320 13.10 4.53 7.79
CA ASN A 320 12.59 5.38 8.88
C ASN A 320 11.15 5.06 9.30
N TYR A 321 10.79 3.78 9.39
CA TYR A 321 9.44 3.34 9.79
C TYR A 321 9.03 3.78 11.20
N GLN A 322 10.00 4.05 12.06
CA GLN A 322 9.78 4.65 13.37
C GLN A 322 9.07 6.00 13.28
N ASP A 323 9.23 6.76 12.20
CA ASP A 323 8.66 8.10 12.15
C ASP A 323 7.14 8.06 12.33
N ARG A 324 6.61 9.08 13.01
CA ARG A 324 5.15 9.27 13.17
C ARG A 324 4.41 9.38 11.84
N TRP A 325 5.15 9.58 10.75
CA TRP A 325 4.67 9.52 9.37
C TRP A 325 4.27 8.12 8.89
N TYR A 326 4.69 7.07 9.61
CA TYR A 326 4.55 5.69 9.20
C TYR A 326 3.93 4.84 10.31
N LEU A 327 4.72 4.42 11.30
CA LEU A 327 4.31 3.50 12.37
C LEU A 327 4.58 4.04 13.79
N GLY A 328 5.20 5.22 13.91
CA GLY A 328 5.60 5.79 15.20
C GLY A 328 4.50 6.48 15.99
N TYR A 329 3.28 6.57 15.46
CA TYR A 329 2.22 7.34 16.10
C TYR A 329 1.63 6.58 17.29
N VAL A 330 1.24 7.25 18.38
CA VAL A 330 0.56 6.58 19.50
C VAL A 330 -0.94 6.54 19.21
N LEU A 331 -1.45 5.37 18.81
CA LEU A 331 -2.88 5.23 18.47
C LEU A 331 -3.79 5.65 19.63
N GLY A 332 -4.96 6.19 19.30
CA GLY A 332 -5.93 6.74 20.26
C GLY A 332 -5.65 8.18 20.69
N GLU A 333 -4.43 8.70 20.49
CA GLU A 333 -4.15 10.13 20.71
C GLU A 333 -4.64 10.96 19.51
N PRO A 334 -5.27 12.13 19.73
CA PRO A 334 -5.61 13.05 18.63
C PRO A 334 -4.38 13.54 17.90
N ALA A 335 -4.40 13.52 16.57
CA ALA A 335 -3.30 14.09 15.78
C ALA A 335 -3.15 15.58 16.11
N ALA A 336 -1.99 15.95 16.68
CA ALA A 336 -1.66 17.35 16.90
C ALA A 336 -1.67 18.11 15.56
N ASP A 337 -2.25 19.32 15.54
CA ASP A 337 -2.28 20.18 14.35
C ASP A 337 -0.90 20.79 14.01
N GLU A 338 0.15 20.40 14.73
CA GLU A 338 1.47 20.98 14.54
C GLU A 338 2.02 20.64 13.16
N ALA A 339 2.14 21.68 12.33
CA ALA A 339 2.90 21.75 11.08
C ALA A 339 4.40 21.37 11.22
N ARG A 340 4.82 20.81 12.36
CA ARG A 340 6.18 20.38 12.69
C ARG A 340 6.20 19.01 13.35
N PHE A 341 5.55 18.01 12.77
CA PHE A 341 5.98 16.63 12.97
C PHE A 341 7.41 16.49 12.42
N ARG A 342 8.39 16.91 13.23
CA ARG A 342 9.81 16.69 13.00
C ARG A 342 9.99 15.18 12.91
N SER A 343 10.71 14.75 11.88
CA SER A 343 11.20 13.36 11.84
C SER A 343 11.91 13.09 13.17
N MET A 344 11.67 11.92 13.74
CA MET A 344 12.38 11.40 14.89
C MET A 344 13.85 11.16 14.56
N GLY A 345 14.20 11.15 13.27
CA GLY A 345 15.57 10.91 12.81
C GLY A 345 15.98 9.46 13.04
N LEU A 346 17.29 9.25 13.14
CA LEU A 346 17.86 7.94 13.44
C LEU A 346 17.54 7.55 14.89
N ILE A 347 17.07 6.33 15.10
CA ILE A 347 16.98 5.74 16.44
C ILE A 347 18.39 5.30 16.85
N THR A 348 18.92 5.90 17.91
CA THR A 348 20.20 5.51 18.52
C THR A 348 20.00 4.72 19.81
N GLU A 349 18.82 4.81 20.43
CA GLU A 349 18.47 4.13 21.68
C GLU A 349 17.04 3.56 21.60
N PRO A 350 16.79 2.32 22.04
CA PRO A 350 15.45 1.71 21.97
C PRO A 350 14.34 2.52 22.65
N SER A 351 14.68 3.32 23.68
CA SER A 351 13.74 4.19 24.40
C SER A 351 13.14 5.31 23.55
N GLN A 352 13.72 5.61 22.38
CA GLN A 352 13.21 6.60 21.44
C GLN A 352 12.08 6.07 20.55
N ARG A 353 11.89 4.75 20.48
CA ARG A 353 10.81 4.14 19.69
C ARG A 353 9.47 4.52 20.31
N THR A 354 8.49 4.85 19.47
CA THR A 354 7.12 5.19 19.89
C THR A 354 6.08 4.43 19.08
N GLY A 355 4.84 4.48 19.54
CA GLY A 355 3.69 3.98 18.77
C GLY A 355 3.74 2.48 18.46
N SER A 356 3.10 2.11 17.36
CA SER A 356 3.08 0.72 16.87
C SER A 356 4.48 0.22 16.52
N TYR A 357 5.37 1.08 16.04
CA TYR A 357 6.76 0.71 15.74
C TYR A 357 7.50 0.18 16.98
N LYS A 358 7.31 0.83 18.15
CA LYS A 358 7.85 0.32 19.42
C LYS A 358 7.35 -1.09 19.72
N VAL A 359 6.04 -1.31 19.60
CA VAL A 359 5.42 -2.60 19.88
C VAL A 359 5.95 -3.69 18.94
N LEU A 360 6.11 -3.39 17.65
CA LEU A 360 6.67 -4.32 16.67
C LEU A 360 8.10 -4.73 17.06
N MET A 361 8.97 -3.73 17.31
CA MET A 361 10.37 -3.97 17.63
C MET A 361 10.58 -4.67 18.99
N GLU A 362 9.74 -4.42 19.99
CA GLU A 362 9.82 -5.08 21.31
C GLU A 362 9.32 -6.52 21.31
N ASN A 363 8.62 -6.93 20.25
CA ASN A 363 8.07 -8.28 20.07
C ASN A 363 8.68 -8.99 18.85
N ASP A 364 9.85 -8.53 18.38
CA ASP A 364 10.63 -9.12 17.29
C ASP A 364 9.85 -9.27 15.96
N HIS A 365 8.86 -8.39 15.72
CA HIS A 365 8.15 -8.32 14.45
C HIS A 365 8.95 -7.50 13.40
N ASP A 366 8.90 -7.94 12.15
CA ASP A 366 9.48 -7.25 10.99
C ASP A 366 8.54 -7.27 9.78
N LEU A 367 8.79 -6.41 8.79
CA LEU A 367 8.07 -6.34 7.52
C LEU A 367 8.13 -7.64 6.70
N VAL A 368 9.06 -8.56 7.01
CA VAL A 368 9.06 -9.95 6.50
C VAL A 368 7.69 -10.62 6.63
N GLU A 369 6.97 -10.38 7.72
CA GLU A 369 5.63 -10.92 7.91
C GLU A 369 4.62 -10.35 6.90
N LEU A 370 4.73 -9.05 6.58
CA LEU A 370 3.91 -8.43 5.53
C LEU A 370 4.28 -8.97 4.15
N HIS A 371 5.56 -9.20 3.84
CA HIS A 371 5.95 -9.82 2.58
C HIS A 371 5.26 -11.17 2.37
N ALA A 372 5.16 -11.96 3.44
CA ALA A 372 4.51 -13.26 3.39
C ALA A 372 3.02 -13.16 3.02
N LEU A 373 2.33 -12.07 3.42
CA LEU A 373 0.91 -11.83 3.07
C LEU A 373 0.67 -11.62 1.56
N MET A 374 1.72 -11.35 0.78
CA MET A 374 1.60 -11.34 -0.68
C MET A 374 1.34 -12.74 -1.24
N ALA A 375 1.89 -13.80 -0.65
CA ALA A 375 1.86 -15.13 -1.25
C ALA A 375 0.42 -15.64 -1.52
N PRO A 376 0.11 -16.12 -2.74
CA PRO A 376 1.03 -16.40 -3.86
C PRO A 376 1.17 -15.27 -4.90
N ARG A 377 0.64 -14.08 -4.62
CA ARG A 377 0.68 -12.92 -5.53
C ARG A 377 2.12 -12.42 -5.67
N PRO A 378 2.57 -12.13 -6.90
CA PRO A 378 3.93 -11.74 -7.16
C PRO A 378 4.21 -10.27 -6.80
N PHE A 379 5.46 -10.00 -6.44
CA PHE A 379 5.95 -8.63 -6.29
C PHE A 379 7.41 -8.48 -6.73
N LEU A 380 7.77 -7.26 -7.11
CA LEU A 380 9.14 -6.85 -7.41
C LEU A 380 9.59 -5.75 -6.44
N VAL A 381 10.73 -5.97 -5.80
CA VAL A 381 11.48 -4.92 -5.11
C VAL A 381 12.41 -4.26 -6.12
N SER A 382 12.11 -3.01 -6.50
CA SER A 382 13.03 -2.20 -7.31
C SER A 382 13.95 -1.44 -6.38
N GLY A 383 14.99 -2.13 -5.92
CA GLY A 383 15.88 -1.70 -4.85
C GLY A 383 16.88 -0.63 -5.26
N GLY A 384 17.19 0.24 -4.31
CA GLY A 384 18.18 1.31 -4.40
C GLY A 384 18.97 1.38 -3.10
N THR A 385 19.08 2.56 -2.51
CA THR A 385 19.89 2.76 -1.29
C THR A 385 19.19 2.33 0.00
N ALA A 386 17.87 2.20 0.02
CA ALA A 386 17.14 1.64 1.17
C ALA A 386 17.08 0.10 1.10
N ASP A 387 17.05 -0.42 -0.12
CA ASP A 387 16.86 -1.83 -0.47
C ASP A 387 18.02 -2.37 -1.31
N MET A 388 19.17 -2.51 -0.67
CA MET A 388 20.38 -3.10 -1.25
C MET A 388 20.29 -4.65 -1.35
N PRO A 389 21.20 -5.33 -2.08
CA PRO A 389 21.11 -6.78 -2.33
C PRO A 389 20.96 -7.65 -1.08
N GLU A 390 21.47 -7.26 0.08
CA GLU A 390 21.33 -8.04 1.32
C GLU A 390 19.87 -8.22 1.77
N ARG A 391 18.92 -7.46 1.19
CA ARG A 391 17.48 -7.68 1.40
C ARG A 391 17.00 -9.04 0.90
N TRP A 392 17.77 -9.75 0.09
CA TRP A 392 17.46 -11.14 -0.28
C TRP A 392 17.30 -12.06 0.94
N MET A 393 18.01 -11.80 2.05
CA MET A 393 17.82 -12.58 3.29
C MET A 393 16.37 -12.52 3.80
N ALA A 394 15.75 -11.34 3.74
CA ALA A 394 14.35 -11.14 4.10
C ALA A 394 13.40 -11.73 3.05
N LEU A 395 13.72 -11.56 1.76
CA LEU A 395 12.89 -12.05 0.64
C LEU A 395 12.85 -13.58 0.55
N ASN A 396 13.91 -14.28 1.00
CA ASN A 396 13.94 -15.74 1.06
C ASN A 396 12.81 -16.33 1.90
N HIS A 397 12.32 -15.62 2.92
CA HIS A 397 11.15 -16.04 3.69
C HIS A 397 9.87 -16.05 2.86
N ALA A 398 9.64 -15.02 2.05
CA ALA A 398 8.50 -15.00 1.13
C ALA A 398 8.66 -16.05 0.02
N ILE A 399 9.88 -16.32 -0.45
CA ILE A 399 10.16 -17.45 -1.37
C ILE A 399 9.79 -18.78 -0.72
N ALA A 400 10.18 -19.01 0.53
CA ALA A 400 9.88 -20.25 1.25
C ALA A 400 8.36 -20.47 1.41
N VAL A 401 7.60 -19.41 1.72
CA VAL A 401 6.13 -19.47 1.77
C VAL A 401 5.57 -19.83 0.39
N ASN A 402 6.03 -19.19 -0.68
CA ASN A 402 5.56 -19.51 -2.03
C ASN A 402 5.88 -20.96 -2.43
N ARG A 403 7.08 -21.46 -2.13
CA ARG A 403 7.46 -22.86 -2.36
C ARG A 403 6.58 -23.84 -1.60
N LEU A 404 6.26 -23.55 -0.32
CA LEU A 404 5.32 -24.36 0.45
C LEU A 404 3.95 -24.45 -0.23
N LEU A 405 3.52 -23.36 -0.86
CA LEU A 405 2.25 -23.27 -1.60
C LEU A 405 2.33 -23.85 -3.01
N GLY A 406 3.48 -24.35 -3.46
CA GLY A 406 3.68 -24.90 -4.80
C GLY A 406 3.89 -23.85 -5.89
N TYR A 407 4.30 -22.63 -5.53
CA TYR A 407 4.58 -21.54 -6.47
C TYR A 407 6.06 -21.19 -6.50
N GLU A 408 6.55 -20.88 -7.70
CA GLU A 408 7.87 -20.30 -7.94
C GLU A 408 7.73 -18.93 -8.60
N ASN A 409 8.85 -18.20 -8.71
CA ASN A 409 8.95 -16.93 -9.42
C ASN A 409 7.93 -15.86 -8.96
N ARG A 410 7.62 -15.80 -7.64
CA ARG A 410 6.71 -14.79 -7.07
C ARG A 410 7.42 -13.61 -6.42
N VAL A 411 8.70 -13.76 -6.10
CA VAL A 411 9.48 -12.74 -5.41
C VAL A 411 10.62 -12.33 -6.31
N ALA A 412 10.58 -11.09 -6.80
CA ALA A 412 11.62 -10.52 -7.64
C ALA A 412 12.34 -9.37 -6.93
N MET A 413 13.60 -9.16 -7.28
CA MET A 413 14.34 -7.98 -6.93
C MET A 413 15.27 -7.55 -8.06
N THR A 414 15.32 -6.24 -8.30
CA THR A 414 16.38 -5.60 -9.09
C THR A 414 17.02 -4.52 -8.26
N ASN A 415 18.26 -4.14 -8.59
CA ASN A 415 19.01 -3.16 -7.83
C ASN A 415 19.60 -2.08 -8.73
N ARG A 416 19.74 -0.88 -8.16
CA ARG A 416 20.49 0.25 -8.69
C ARG A 416 21.26 0.94 -7.55
N ASP A 417 22.25 1.74 -7.89
CA ASP A 417 23.12 2.37 -6.88
C ASP A 417 22.48 3.57 -6.16
N THR A 418 21.43 4.17 -6.75
CA THR A 418 20.86 5.43 -6.28
C THR A 418 19.49 5.25 -5.64
N HIS A 419 19.16 6.12 -4.68
CA HIS A 419 17.80 6.19 -4.15
C HIS A 419 16.78 6.44 -5.27
N GLY A 420 17.05 7.42 -6.13
CA GLY A 420 16.15 7.74 -7.23
C GLY A 420 16.11 6.64 -8.30
N PRO A 421 14.94 6.34 -8.90
CA PRO A 421 14.86 5.50 -10.09
C PRO A 421 15.60 6.13 -11.26
N ASN A 422 16.09 5.26 -12.14
CA ASN A 422 16.68 5.61 -13.43
C ASN A 422 15.91 4.92 -14.57
N GLU A 423 16.28 5.19 -15.82
CA GLU A 423 15.60 4.60 -16.99
C GLU A 423 15.62 3.07 -16.97
N GLN A 424 16.75 2.47 -16.57
CA GLN A 424 16.89 1.01 -16.47
C GLN A 424 15.94 0.43 -15.43
N SER A 425 15.95 0.95 -14.20
CA SER A 425 15.06 0.46 -13.14
C SER A 425 13.59 0.63 -13.52
N ASN A 426 13.25 1.74 -14.17
CA ASN A 426 11.89 1.98 -14.66
C ASN A 426 11.49 0.98 -15.75
N GLY A 427 12.38 0.71 -16.71
CA GLY A 427 12.17 -0.31 -17.73
C GLY A 427 11.87 -1.69 -17.13
N GLN A 428 12.62 -2.09 -16.09
CA GLN A 428 12.40 -3.34 -15.37
C GLN A 428 11.03 -3.38 -14.67
N ILE A 429 10.61 -2.28 -14.03
CA ILE A 429 9.29 -2.13 -13.40
C ILE A 429 8.18 -2.31 -14.43
N TYR A 430 8.28 -1.63 -15.58
CA TYR A 430 7.25 -1.70 -16.62
C TYR A 430 7.16 -3.11 -17.20
N ARG A 431 8.31 -3.72 -17.49
CA ARG A 431 8.39 -5.08 -18.02
C ARG A 431 7.77 -6.10 -17.06
N PHE A 432 8.01 -5.97 -15.76
CA PHE A 432 7.38 -6.81 -14.74
C PHE A 432 5.85 -6.71 -14.79
N PHE A 433 5.28 -5.51 -14.86
CA PHE A 433 3.83 -5.34 -14.99
C PHE A 433 3.29 -5.88 -16.30
N GLU A 434 3.97 -5.65 -17.42
CA GLU A 434 3.56 -6.19 -18.73
C GLU A 434 3.49 -7.72 -18.71
N TRP A 435 4.49 -8.37 -18.14
CA TRP A 435 4.47 -9.82 -18.03
C TRP A 435 3.31 -10.31 -17.15
N TRP A 436 3.17 -9.77 -15.93
CA TRP A 436 2.20 -10.26 -14.96
C TRP A 436 0.74 -9.92 -15.27
N LEU A 437 0.49 -8.75 -15.87
CA LEU A 437 -0.86 -8.24 -16.06
C LEU A 437 -1.31 -8.27 -17.53
N LYS A 438 -0.42 -8.43 -18.51
CA LYS A 438 -0.82 -8.53 -19.93
C LYS A 438 -0.57 -9.91 -20.50
N GLU A 439 0.65 -10.42 -20.37
CA GLU A 439 1.11 -11.59 -21.12
C GLU A 439 0.70 -12.91 -20.47
N ARG A 440 0.68 -12.95 -19.13
CA ARG A 440 0.29 -14.14 -18.39
C ARG A 440 -1.20 -14.43 -18.59
N GLN A 441 -1.50 -15.66 -19.00
CA GLN A 441 -2.84 -16.19 -19.21
C GLN A 441 -3.30 -17.01 -18.02
#